data_AF-M2QG52-F1
#
_entry.id   AF-M2QG52-F1
#
_cell.length_a   1.000
_cell.length_b   1.000
_cell.length_c   1.000
_cell.angle_alpha   90.00
_cell.angle_beta   90.00
_cell.angle_gamma   90.00
#
_symmetry.space_group_name_H-M   'P 1'
#
loop_
_entity.id
_entity.type
_entity.pdbx_description
1 polymer ?
#
loop_
_entity_poly.entity_id
_entity_poly.type
_entity_poly.pdbx_seq_one_letter_code
_entity_poly.pdbx_strand_id
1 'polypeptide(L)'
;MFNQEKGTDYPILNIQELEALADLKLSAMGKEYPKHDKSDAIDVVAPLVDIIAEGDQESTAPIDARLQTFLNSYFAECGEEVPKIPDNTFILDREGLGRVLSFPPHKQEFFCETMKSYKIKQGVLHNPAKDKRTTVGVFHICQSDVPVPADKIECPKI
;
A
#
# COMPACT_ATOMS: atom_id res chain seq x y z
N MET A 1 -31.28 11.68 -7.01
CA MET A 1 -31.88 10.40 -6.58
C MET A 1 -31.02 9.32 -7.21
N PHE A 2 -30.17 8.65 -6.41
CA PHE A 2 -29.31 7.57 -6.91
C PHE A 2 -30.20 6.37 -7.20
N ASN A 3 -30.21 5.93 -8.46
CA ASN A 3 -31.03 4.80 -8.91
C ASN A 3 -30.41 3.51 -8.34
N GLN A 4 -31.01 2.96 -7.28
CA GLN A 4 -30.51 1.77 -6.58
C GLN A 4 -30.70 0.46 -7.36
N GLU A 5 -31.43 0.49 -8.49
CA GLU A 5 -31.73 -0.69 -9.31
C GLU A 5 -30.62 -1.08 -10.29
N LYS A 6 -29.74 -0.14 -10.64
CA LYS A 6 -28.50 -0.44 -11.35
C LYS A 6 -27.38 -0.35 -10.35
N GLY A 7 -26.91 -1.51 -9.87
CA GLY A 7 -25.63 -1.60 -9.19
C GLY A 7 -24.62 -0.79 -9.99
N THR A 8 -23.84 0.02 -9.27
CA THR A 8 -22.84 0.94 -9.81
C THR A 8 -22.18 0.39 -11.09
N ASP A 9 -22.10 1.19 -12.17
CA ASP A 9 -21.49 0.85 -13.48
C ASP A 9 -19.98 0.52 -13.41
N TYR A 10 -19.45 0.14 -12.24
CA TYR A 10 -18.09 -0.36 -12.09
C TYR A 10 -17.96 -1.71 -12.80
N PRO A 11 -16.87 -1.93 -13.53
CA PRO A 11 -16.60 -3.23 -14.13
C PRO A 11 -16.59 -4.29 -13.02
N ILE A 12 -17.23 -5.43 -13.30
CA ILE A 12 -17.10 -6.61 -12.44
C ILE A 12 -15.64 -7.07 -12.59
N LEU A 13 -14.81 -6.70 -11.62
CA LEU A 13 -13.41 -7.09 -11.59
C LEU A 13 -13.32 -8.62 -11.44
N ASN A 14 -12.47 -9.25 -12.24
CA ASN A 14 -12.20 -10.67 -12.10
C ASN A 14 -11.31 -10.91 -10.87
N ILE A 15 -11.95 -11.24 -9.74
CA ILE A 15 -11.27 -11.44 -8.46
C ILE A 15 -10.21 -12.55 -8.55
N GLN A 16 -10.48 -13.62 -9.31
CA GLN A 16 -9.54 -14.74 -9.46
C GLN A 16 -8.26 -14.32 -10.20
N GLU A 17 -8.39 -13.46 -11.21
CA GLU A 17 -7.22 -12.91 -11.91
C GLU A 17 -6.41 -11.97 -11.01
N LEU A 18 -7.09 -11.16 -10.17
CA LEU A 18 -6.43 -10.27 -9.22
C LEU A 18 -5.73 -11.05 -8.09
N GLU A 19 -6.33 -12.14 -7.61
CA GLU A 19 -5.70 -13.06 -6.66
C GLU A 19 -4.45 -13.71 -7.27
N ALA A 20 -4.56 -14.27 -8.48
CA ALA A 20 -3.41 -14.86 -9.18
C ALA A 20 -2.29 -13.84 -9.46
N LEU A 21 -2.65 -12.59 -9.79
CA LEU A 21 -1.68 -11.52 -9.95
C LEU A 21 -1.01 -11.16 -8.61
N ALA A 22 -1.77 -11.10 -7.52
CA ALA A 22 -1.22 -10.83 -6.19
C ALA A 22 -0.19 -11.90 -5.81
N ASP A 23 -0.53 -13.17 -6.01
CA ASP A 23 0.34 -14.31 -5.69
C ASP A 23 1.62 -14.30 -6.54
N LEU A 24 1.49 -14.05 -7.85
CA LEU A 24 2.64 -13.93 -8.75
C LEU A 24 3.59 -12.80 -8.32
N LYS A 25 3.04 -11.64 -7.94
CA LYS A 25 3.85 -10.50 -7.46
C LYS A 25 4.51 -10.80 -6.12
N LEU A 26 3.81 -11.46 -5.20
CA LEU A 26 4.41 -11.90 -3.93
C LEU A 26 5.55 -12.90 -4.17
N SER A 27 5.35 -13.86 -5.07
CA SER A 27 6.37 -14.82 -5.48
C SER A 27 7.59 -14.12 -6.08
N ALA A 28 7.38 -13.16 -6.99
CA ALA A 28 8.45 -12.36 -7.60
C ALA A 28 9.29 -11.59 -6.57
N MET A 29 8.65 -11.15 -5.48
CA MET A 29 9.30 -10.45 -4.36
C MET A 29 9.93 -11.40 -3.34
N GLY A 30 9.91 -12.72 -3.58
CA GLY A 30 10.39 -13.74 -2.64
C GLY A 30 9.59 -13.81 -1.33
N LYS A 31 8.31 -13.41 -1.34
CA LYS A 31 7.42 -13.46 -0.18
C LYS A 31 6.56 -14.73 -0.20
N GLU A 32 6.12 -15.14 0.98
CA GLU A 32 5.13 -16.22 1.09
C GLU A 32 3.80 -15.78 0.46
N TYR A 33 3.18 -16.70 -0.28
CA TYR A 33 1.88 -16.51 -0.90
C TYR A 33 1.02 -17.78 -0.72
N PRO A 34 -0.31 -17.65 -0.84
CA PRO A 34 -1.22 -18.76 -0.63
C PRO A 34 -1.07 -19.80 -1.75
N LYS A 35 -1.01 -21.09 -1.39
CA LYS A 35 -1.02 -22.19 -2.37
C LYS A 35 -2.46 -22.54 -2.75
N HIS A 36 -2.73 -22.64 -4.05
CA HIS A 36 -4.02 -22.97 -4.64
C HIS A 36 -3.86 -24.12 -5.64
N ASP A 37 -4.95 -24.76 -6.10
CA ASP A 37 -4.88 -25.79 -7.16
C ASP A 37 -4.21 -25.30 -8.47
N LYS A 38 -4.11 -23.98 -8.68
CA LYS A 38 -3.42 -23.36 -9.81
C LYS A 38 -1.99 -22.87 -9.49
N SER A 39 -1.45 -23.15 -8.30
CA SER A 39 -0.07 -22.79 -7.94
C SER A 39 0.95 -23.40 -8.89
N ASP A 40 0.63 -24.55 -9.48
CA ASP A 40 1.45 -25.25 -10.47
C ASP A 40 1.85 -24.36 -11.65
N ALA A 41 0.98 -23.42 -12.06
CA ALA A 41 1.30 -22.49 -13.14
C ALA A 41 2.27 -21.38 -12.71
N ILE A 42 2.19 -20.95 -11.45
CA ILE A 42 3.13 -19.97 -10.88
C ILE A 42 4.50 -20.62 -10.72
N ASP A 43 4.57 -21.84 -10.22
CA ASP A 43 5.82 -22.59 -10.07
C ASP A 43 6.54 -22.81 -11.42
N VAL A 44 5.78 -22.96 -12.51
CA VAL A 44 6.33 -23.05 -13.88
C VAL A 44 6.90 -21.71 -14.37
N VAL A 45 6.29 -20.58 -14.00
CA VAL A 45 6.69 -19.24 -14.46
C VAL A 45 7.70 -18.57 -13.51
N ALA A 46 7.79 -19.00 -12.26
CA ALA A 46 8.66 -18.45 -11.23
C ALA A 46 10.13 -18.31 -11.69
N PRO A 47 10.76 -19.30 -12.34
CA PRO A 47 12.15 -19.16 -12.81
C PRO A 47 12.35 -18.02 -13.82
N LEU A 48 11.33 -17.73 -14.65
CA LEU A 48 11.39 -16.62 -15.60
C LEU A 48 11.26 -15.28 -14.86
N VAL A 49 10.41 -15.23 -13.84
CA VAL A 49 10.24 -14.05 -13.00
C VAL A 49 11.53 -13.73 -12.25
N ASP A 50 12.21 -14.74 -11.72
CA ASP A 50 13.50 -14.57 -11.03
C ASP A 50 14.54 -13.97 -11.98
N ILE A 51 14.64 -14.48 -13.22
CA ILE A 51 15.54 -13.93 -14.25
C ILE A 51 15.21 -12.46 -14.57
N ILE A 52 13.92 -12.12 -14.69
CA ILE A 52 13.47 -10.74 -14.95
C ILE A 52 13.79 -9.84 -13.76
N ALA A 53 13.55 -10.32 -12.53
CA ALA A 53 13.82 -9.59 -11.30
C ALA A 53 15.32 -9.37 -11.07
N GLU A 54 16.17 -10.34 -11.41
CA GLU A 54 17.63 -10.20 -11.38
C GLU A 54 18.13 -9.18 -12.41
N GLY A 55 17.46 -9.07 -13.56
CA GLY A 55 17.75 -8.08 -14.60
C GLY A 55 17.27 -6.65 -14.25
N ASP A 56 16.26 -6.53 -13.40
CA ASP A 56 15.72 -5.27 -12.90
C ASP A 56 16.50 -4.81 -11.66
N GLN A 57 17.80 -4.53 -11.86
CA GLN A 57 18.69 -4.06 -10.79
C GLN A 57 18.17 -2.77 -10.15
N GLU A 58 17.80 -2.86 -8.87
CA GLU A 58 17.73 -1.80 -7.83
C GLU A 58 17.48 -0.37 -8.30
N SER A 59 16.55 -0.17 -9.23
CA SER A 59 16.19 1.18 -9.67
C SER A 59 15.11 1.71 -8.75
N THR A 60 15.50 2.59 -7.82
CA THR A 60 14.53 3.36 -7.04
C THR A 60 13.62 4.11 -8.01
N ALA A 61 12.30 4.01 -7.83
CA ALA A 61 11.36 4.71 -8.70
C ALA A 61 11.73 6.20 -8.79
N PRO A 62 11.64 6.86 -9.97
CA PRO A 62 12.09 8.24 -10.11
C PRO A 62 11.40 9.23 -9.15
N ILE A 63 10.19 8.92 -8.70
CA ILE A 63 9.47 9.71 -7.70
C ILE A 63 10.10 9.55 -6.32
N ASP A 64 10.43 8.33 -5.91
CA ASP A 64 11.03 8.03 -4.62
C ASP A 64 12.46 8.60 -4.55
N ALA A 65 13.21 8.56 -5.66
CA ALA A 65 14.52 9.19 -5.75
C ALA A 65 14.46 10.71 -5.51
N ARG A 66 13.43 11.39 -6.03
CA ARG A 66 13.22 12.84 -5.80
C ARG A 66 12.85 13.13 -4.35
N LEU A 67 11.97 12.32 -3.77
CA LEU A 67 11.60 12.43 -2.36
C LEU A 67 12.79 12.19 -1.44
N GLN A 68 13.58 11.14 -1.69
CA GLN A 68 14.78 10.84 -0.92
C GLN A 68 15.82 11.96 -1.04
N THR A 69 16.00 12.51 -2.24
CA THR A 69 16.89 13.67 -2.46
C THR A 69 16.49 14.86 -1.61
N PHE A 70 15.19 15.15 -1.54
CA PHE A 70 14.66 16.21 -0.67
C PHE A 70 14.87 15.90 0.81
N LEU A 71 14.59 14.67 1.26
CA LEU A 71 14.80 14.29 2.67
C LEU A 71 16.28 14.43 3.07
N ASN A 72 17.18 13.96 2.20
CA ASN A 72 18.62 14.04 2.42
C ASN A 72 19.09 15.49 2.55
N SER A 73 18.61 16.39 1.68
CA SER A 73 18.99 17.81 1.78
C SER A 73 18.33 18.51 2.98
N TYR A 74 17.07 18.19 3.28
CA TYR A 74 16.30 18.84 4.33
C TYR A 74 16.83 18.55 5.74
N PHE A 75 17.35 17.34 5.95
CA PHE A 75 17.88 16.86 7.22
C PHE A 75 19.43 16.81 7.28
N ALA A 76 20.13 17.28 6.24
CA ALA A 76 21.59 17.23 6.15
C ALA A 76 22.32 17.83 7.36
N GLU A 77 21.76 18.89 7.94
CA GLU A 77 22.35 19.63 9.06
C GLU A 77 22.03 19.04 10.43
N CYS A 78 21.14 18.02 10.50
CA CYS A 78 20.68 17.46 11.76
C CYS A 78 21.70 16.51 12.40
N GLY A 79 22.70 16.06 11.65
CA GLY A 79 23.74 15.15 12.14
C GLY A 79 23.25 13.72 12.44
N GLU A 80 22.00 13.41 12.10
CA GLU A 80 21.41 12.08 12.24
C GLU A 80 21.28 11.38 10.87
N GLU A 81 21.10 10.06 10.92
CA GLU A 81 20.85 9.27 9.71
C GLU A 81 19.47 9.62 9.13
N VAL A 82 19.45 10.06 7.88
CA VAL A 82 18.20 10.38 7.18
C VAL A 82 17.48 9.06 6.83
N PRO A 83 16.22 8.88 7.23
CA PRO A 83 15.47 7.67 6.90
C PRO A 83 15.41 7.42 5.39
N LYS A 84 15.61 6.16 4.99
CA LYS A 84 15.47 5.71 3.60
C LYS A 84 14.02 5.35 3.30
N ILE A 85 13.50 5.82 2.16
CA ILE A 85 12.21 5.38 1.63
C ILE A 85 12.30 3.88 1.28
N PRO A 86 11.34 3.04 1.72
CA PRO A 86 11.32 1.63 1.36
C PRO A 86 11.26 1.42 -0.15
N ASP A 87 12.22 0.68 -0.70
CA ASP A 87 12.35 0.36 -2.12
C ASP A 87 11.67 -0.97 -2.48
N ASN A 88 11.69 -1.95 -1.57
CA ASN A 88 11.02 -3.24 -1.74
C ASN A 88 9.55 -3.19 -1.28
N THR A 89 8.68 -2.56 -2.07
CA THR A 89 7.25 -2.40 -1.76
C THR A 89 6.35 -3.18 -2.72
N PHE A 90 5.19 -3.63 -2.23
CA PHE A 90 4.19 -4.26 -3.09
C PHE A 90 3.40 -3.18 -3.84
N ILE A 91 3.65 -3.05 -5.14
CA ILE A 91 3.03 -2.01 -5.98
C ILE A 91 1.56 -2.34 -6.29
N LEU A 92 0.66 -1.39 -6.04
CA LEU A 92 -0.77 -1.48 -6.38
C LEU A 92 -1.06 -0.83 -7.75
N ASP A 93 -0.66 -1.52 -8.82
CA ASP A 93 -0.74 -1.07 -10.22
C ASP A 93 -2.04 -1.47 -10.94
N ARG A 94 -2.84 -2.36 -10.36
CA ARG A 94 -4.13 -2.80 -10.89
C ARG A 94 -5.29 -2.40 -9.98
N GLU A 95 -6.38 -1.95 -10.61
CA GLU A 95 -7.62 -1.66 -9.92
C GLU A 95 -8.12 -2.90 -9.16
N GLY A 96 -8.53 -2.72 -7.90
CA GLY A 96 -9.04 -3.80 -7.05
C GLY A 96 -7.98 -4.65 -6.34
N LEU A 97 -6.69 -4.54 -6.70
CA LEU A 97 -5.63 -5.33 -6.06
C LEU A 97 -5.54 -5.07 -4.55
N GLY A 98 -5.64 -3.80 -4.14
CA GLY A 98 -5.67 -3.44 -2.71
C GLY A 98 -6.87 -4.03 -1.95
N ARG A 99 -8.02 -4.23 -2.63
CA ARG A 99 -9.19 -4.87 -2.03
C ARG A 99 -8.96 -6.36 -1.81
N VAL A 100 -8.31 -7.05 -2.75
CA VAL A 100 -7.92 -8.46 -2.62
C VAL A 100 -6.99 -8.62 -1.41
N LEU A 101 -5.94 -7.79 -1.33
CA LEU A 101 -4.96 -7.84 -0.25
C LEU A 101 -5.51 -7.45 1.13
N SER A 102 -6.68 -6.83 1.20
CA SER A 102 -7.30 -6.42 2.48
C SER A 102 -7.88 -7.59 3.28
N PHE A 103 -7.92 -8.80 2.70
CA PHE A 103 -8.49 -9.98 3.34
C PHE A 103 -7.54 -11.17 3.25
N PRO A 104 -7.52 -12.03 4.28
CA PRO A 104 -6.87 -13.32 4.16
C PRO A 104 -7.48 -14.15 3.02
N PRO A 105 -6.68 -15.02 2.39
CA PRO A 105 -7.15 -15.92 1.35
C PRO A 105 -8.36 -16.72 1.83
N HIS A 106 -9.38 -16.85 0.98
CA HIS A 106 -10.61 -17.61 1.25
C HIS A 106 -11.44 -17.15 2.46
N LYS A 107 -11.10 -16.02 3.09
CA LYS A 107 -11.85 -15.47 4.21
C LYS A 107 -12.66 -14.25 3.81
N GLN A 108 -13.75 -14.06 4.54
CA GLN A 108 -14.64 -12.90 4.42
C GLN A 108 -14.41 -11.88 5.53
N GLU A 109 -13.54 -12.17 6.48
CA GLU A 109 -13.32 -11.35 7.67
C GLU A 109 -11.83 -11.25 8.00
N PHE A 110 -11.42 -10.09 8.51
CA PHE A 110 -10.07 -9.82 8.99
C PHE A 110 -10.13 -8.99 10.27
N PHE A 111 -9.32 -9.34 11.26
CA PHE A 111 -9.28 -8.67 12.56
C PHE A 111 -7.84 -8.42 12.99
N CYS A 112 -7.53 -7.18 13.33
CA CYS A 112 -6.32 -6.81 14.05
C CYS A 112 -6.64 -5.75 15.10
N GLU A 113 -5.66 -5.34 15.90
CA GLU A 113 -5.85 -4.34 16.96
C GLU A 113 -6.42 -3.01 16.44
N THR A 114 -6.04 -2.61 15.23
CA THR A 114 -6.37 -1.31 14.65
C THR A 114 -7.57 -1.32 13.71
N MET A 115 -8.05 -2.50 13.28
CA MET A 115 -9.04 -2.63 12.21
C MET A 115 -9.86 -3.92 12.29
N LYS A 116 -11.16 -3.84 11.96
CA LYS A 116 -12.03 -4.99 11.69
C LYS A 116 -12.63 -4.85 10.28
N SER A 117 -12.42 -5.83 9.41
CA SER A 117 -12.86 -5.79 8.02
C SER A 117 -13.79 -6.96 7.68
N TYR A 118 -14.80 -6.69 6.86
CA TYR A 118 -15.83 -7.66 6.45
C TYR A 118 -16.14 -7.53 4.96
N LYS A 119 -16.27 -8.67 4.26
CA LYS A 119 -16.91 -8.74 2.94
C LYS A 119 -18.42 -8.82 3.17
N ILE A 120 -19.17 -7.90 2.58
CA ILE A 120 -20.63 -7.80 2.68
C ILE A 120 -21.25 -7.84 1.29
N LYS A 121 -22.58 -8.03 1.21
CA LYS A 121 -23.29 -8.10 -0.09
C LYS A 121 -23.08 -6.86 -0.97
N GLN A 122 -22.89 -5.70 -0.35
CA GLN A 122 -22.71 -4.41 -1.02
C GLN A 122 -21.24 -4.09 -1.34
N GLY A 123 -20.29 -4.94 -0.94
CA GLY A 123 -18.86 -4.69 -1.12
C GLY A 123 -18.05 -5.00 0.14
N VAL A 124 -17.36 -3.99 0.66
CA VAL A 124 -16.44 -4.15 1.80
C VAL A 124 -16.75 -3.15 2.89
N LEU A 125 -16.72 -3.61 4.14
CA LEU A 125 -16.85 -2.80 5.34
C LEU A 125 -15.53 -2.82 6.12
N HIS A 126 -14.98 -1.65 6.42
CA HIS A 126 -13.79 -1.46 7.26
C HIS A 126 -14.17 -0.63 8.49
N ASN A 127 -14.02 -1.20 9.67
CA ASN A 127 -14.27 -0.57 10.97
C ASN A 127 -12.93 -0.35 11.69
N PRO A 128 -12.29 0.83 11.55
CA PRO A 128 -11.07 1.14 12.27
C PRO A 128 -11.31 1.30 13.77
N ALA A 129 -10.26 1.14 14.58
CA ALA A 129 -10.34 1.33 16.03
C ALA A 129 -10.77 2.76 16.42
N LYS A 130 -10.41 3.76 15.61
CA LYS A 130 -10.84 5.16 15.75
C LYS A 130 -11.80 5.51 14.61
N ASP A 131 -13.09 5.54 14.92
CA ASP A 131 -14.17 5.77 13.94
C ASP A 131 -14.35 7.25 13.56
N LYS A 132 -13.77 8.17 14.34
CA LYS A 132 -13.94 9.62 14.11
C LYS A 132 -12.59 10.31 13.98
N ARG A 133 -12.53 11.25 13.04
CA ARG A 133 -11.39 12.14 12.84
C ARG A 133 -11.40 13.27 13.87
N THR A 134 -10.22 13.59 14.40
CA THR A 134 -9.99 14.79 15.22
C THR A 134 -9.35 15.89 14.36
N THR A 135 -9.66 17.15 14.63
CA THR A 135 -9.07 18.32 13.94
C THR A 135 -8.20 19.19 14.85
N VAL A 136 -8.49 19.19 16.15
CA VAL A 136 -7.76 20.00 17.13
C VAL A 136 -6.44 19.32 17.46
N GLY A 137 -5.33 20.02 17.24
CA GLY A 137 -3.98 19.58 17.65
C GLY A 137 -3.37 18.44 16.84
N VAL A 138 -3.91 18.12 15.65
CA VAL A 138 -3.44 16.98 14.84
C VAL A 138 -2.54 17.35 13.66
N PHE A 139 -2.43 18.64 13.31
CA PHE A 139 -1.69 19.07 12.12
C PHE A 139 -0.35 19.69 12.52
N HIS A 140 0.72 18.93 12.29
CA HIS A 140 2.08 19.25 12.70
C HIS A 140 2.93 19.56 11.48
N ILE A 141 3.80 20.56 11.58
CA ILE A 141 4.70 20.98 10.51
C ILE A 141 6.12 20.98 11.09
N CYS A 142 7.03 20.27 10.44
CA CYS A 142 8.44 20.30 10.81
C CYS A 142 9.04 21.67 10.48
N GLN A 143 9.86 22.20 11.40
CA GLN A 143 10.53 23.49 11.27
C GLN A 143 11.34 23.58 9.98
N SER A 144 11.20 24.69 9.25
CA SER A 144 11.88 24.97 7.98
C SER A 144 12.22 26.46 7.85
N ASP A 145 12.79 26.88 6.72
CA ASP A 145 13.03 28.31 6.42
C ASP A 145 11.75 29.11 6.17
N VAL A 146 10.61 28.43 6.03
CA VAL A 146 9.30 29.05 5.85
C VAL A 146 8.56 29.06 7.19
N PRO A 147 7.96 30.20 7.59
CA PRO A 147 7.26 30.30 8.87
C PRO A 147 6.07 29.35 8.95
N VAL A 148 5.94 28.66 10.09
CA VAL A 148 4.78 27.82 10.41
C VAL A 148 3.58 28.70 10.73
N PRO A 149 2.38 28.43 10.15
CA PRO A 149 1.17 29.18 10.49
C PRO A 149 0.82 29.06 11.98
N ALA A 150 0.36 30.15 12.59
CA ALA A 150 0.11 30.24 14.03
C ALA A 150 -0.92 29.24 14.58
N ASP A 151 -1.77 28.68 13.72
CA ASP A 151 -2.78 27.69 14.12
C ASP A 151 -2.28 26.24 14.05
N LYS A 152 -1.01 26.01 13.66
CA LYS A 152 -0.39 24.68 13.54
C LYS A 152 0.66 24.47 14.62
N ILE A 153 0.99 23.20 14.85
CA ILE A 153 2.05 22.82 15.79
C ILE A 153 3.36 22.73 15.02
N GLU A 154 4.32 23.56 15.39
CA GLU A 154 5.69 23.47 14.87
C GLU A 154 6.45 22.35 15.60
N CYS A 155 7.08 21.46 14.84
CA CYS A 155 7.91 20.37 15.34
C CYS A 155 9.37 20.64 15.02
N PRO A 156 10.29 20.47 16.00
CA PRO A 156 11.72 20.52 15.73
C PRO A 156 12.17 19.55 14.63
N LYS A 157 13.29 19.87 13.97
CA LYS A 157 13.96 18.91 13.08
C LYS A 157 14.69 17.80 13.87
N ILE A 158 14.96 18.01 15.16
CA ILE A 158 15.64 17.13 16.11
C ILE A 158 14.82 17.06 17.39
#